data_AF-A0A0V1KJJ2-F1
#
_entry.id   AF-A0A0V1KJJ2-F1
#
_cell.length_a   1.000
_cell.length_b   1.000
_cell.length_c   1.000
_cell.angle_alpha   90.00
_cell.angle_beta   90.00
_cell.angle_gamma   90.00
#
_symmetry.space_group_name_H-M   'P 1'
#
loop_
_entity.id
_entity.type
_entity.pdbx_description
1 polymer ?
#
loop_
_entity_poly.entity_id
_entity_poly.type
_entity_poly.pdbx_seq_one_letter_code
_entity_poly.pdbx_strand_id
1 'polypeptide(L)'
;LKKTIKVWSRRDNKLKGDCRVPGRYIRLLQSPGVINGHNTNLEADDTNWAVSDPGSVICHVDKPYFKNQSKEPAMAICIENNDIFTRFNEIAAQVENCP
;
A
#
# COMPACT_ATOMS: atom_id res chain seq x y z
N LEU A 1 -6.14 -16.23 -4.06
CA LEU A 1 -5.15 -15.46 -4.84
C LEU A 1 -3.82 -16.21 -4.85
N LYS A 2 -3.38 -16.76 -6.00
CA LYS A 2 -2.01 -17.28 -6.19
C LYS A 2 -1.17 -16.24 -6.95
N LYS A 3 -1.14 -15.00 -6.46
CA LYS A 3 -0.43 -13.86 -7.07
C LYS A 3 0.42 -13.19 -5.98
N THR A 4 1.58 -12.67 -6.34
CA THR A 4 2.34 -11.80 -5.43
C THR A 4 1.53 -10.51 -5.23
N ILE A 5 1.54 -9.97 -4.01
CA ILE A 5 0.87 -8.70 -3.69
C ILE A 5 1.91 -7.70 -3.19
N LYS A 6 1.79 -6.45 -3.66
CA LYS A 6 2.43 -5.30 -3.06
C LYS A 6 1.45 -4.66 -2.09
N VAL A 7 1.94 -4.29 -0.91
CA VAL A 7 1.10 -3.76 0.18
C VAL A 7 1.53 -2.33 0.45
N TRP A 8 0.57 -1.41 0.43
CA TRP A 8 0.74 -0.05 0.91
C TRP A 8 0.10 0.04 2.28
N SER A 9 0.88 0.53 3.22
CA SER A 9 0.47 0.63 4.61
C SER A 9 0.74 2.02 5.15
N ARG A 10 -0.16 2.50 6.00
CA ARG A 10 0.07 3.68 6.82
C ARG A 10 1.37 3.53 7.61
N ARG A 11 2.12 4.62 7.73
CA ARG A 11 3.30 4.69 8.58
C ARG A 11 2.88 4.70 10.05
N ASP A 12 3.29 3.70 10.82
CA ASP A 12 3.44 3.88 12.26
C ASP A 12 4.87 4.38 12.55
N ASN A 13 5.10 5.03 13.70
CA ASN A 13 6.42 5.52 14.10
C ASN A 13 7.50 4.40 14.18
N LYS A 14 7.13 3.13 13.98
CA LYS A 14 7.99 1.94 14.01
C LYS A 14 8.31 1.42 12.61
N LEU A 15 7.42 1.61 11.64
CA LEU A 15 7.60 1.43 10.21
C LEU A 15 8.42 2.61 9.71
N LYS A 16 9.72 2.54 9.99
CA LYS A 16 10.68 3.13 9.05
C LYS A 16 10.43 2.40 7.74
N GLY A 17 10.21 3.11 6.63
CA GLY A 17 10.05 2.47 5.33
C GLY A 17 11.09 1.37 5.20
N ASP A 18 10.66 0.11 5.25
CA ASP A 18 11.59 -1.04 5.31
C ASP A 18 12.08 -1.33 3.88
N CYS A 19 12.29 -0.27 3.08
CA CYS A 19 12.59 -0.36 1.65
C CYS A 19 13.94 -1.03 1.37
N ARG A 20 14.77 -1.19 2.40
CA ARG A 20 16.08 -1.85 2.32
C ARG A 20 16.05 -3.34 2.66
N VAL A 21 14.90 -3.94 2.99
CA VAL A 21 14.80 -5.39 3.24
C VAL A 21 14.31 -6.10 1.97
N PRO A 22 15.20 -6.81 1.25
CA PRO A 22 14.79 -7.62 0.11
C PRO A 22 13.72 -8.64 0.54
N GLY A 23 12.63 -8.75 -0.21
CA GLY A 23 11.54 -9.68 0.07
C GLY A 23 10.39 -9.14 0.95
N ARG A 24 10.45 -7.88 1.41
CA ARG A 24 9.30 -7.22 2.05
C ARG A 24 8.61 -6.26 1.07
N TYR A 25 7.37 -6.58 0.72
CA TYR A 25 6.56 -5.86 -0.27
C TYR A 25 5.77 -4.69 0.30
N ILE A 26 6.16 -4.18 1.47
CA ILE A 26 5.53 -3.01 2.07
C ILE A 26 6.12 -1.77 1.38
N ARG A 27 5.26 -0.89 0.90
CA ARG A 27 5.63 0.36 0.23
C ARG A 27 4.93 1.52 0.93
N LEU A 28 5.60 2.67 0.97
CA LEU A 28 5.04 3.92 1.45
C LEU A 28 4.79 4.82 0.25
N LEU A 29 3.65 5.51 0.24
CA LEU A 29 3.38 6.52 -0.77
C LEU A 29 4.35 7.70 -0.57
N GLN A 30 4.79 8.28 -1.68
CA GLN A 30 5.57 9.51 -1.67
C GLN A 30 4.81 10.63 -0.94
N SER A 31 5.51 11.36 -0.07
CA SER A 31 4.99 12.51 0.64
C SER A 31 5.97 13.69 0.60
N PRO A 32 5.52 14.91 0.24
CA PRO A 32 4.18 15.22 -0.25
C PRO A 32 3.91 14.55 -1.62
N GLY A 33 2.68 14.08 -1.82
CA GLY A 33 2.22 13.43 -3.05
C GLY A 33 1.00 14.14 -3.64
N VAL A 34 0.72 13.90 -4.92
CA VAL A 34 -0.46 14.46 -5.60
C VAL A 34 -1.27 13.34 -6.23
N ILE A 35 -2.50 13.16 -5.78
CA ILE A 35 -3.45 12.21 -6.34
C ILE A 35 -4.60 13.00 -6.95
N ASN A 36 -4.75 12.93 -8.27
CA ASN A 36 -5.82 13.62 -8.99
C ASN A 36 -5.92 15.14 -8.68
N GLY A 37 -4.78 15.82 -8.52
CA GLY A 37 -4.73 17.26 -8.19
C GLY A 37 -4.95 17.58 -6.71
N HIS A 38 -5.22 16.58 -5.86
CA HIS A 38 -5.30 16.74 -4.42
C HIS A 38 -3.96 16.40 -3.79
N ASN A 39 -3.46 17.32 -2.95
CA ASN A 39 -2.28 17.08 -2.14
C ASN A 39 -2.59 16.04 -1.08
N THR A 40 -1.74 15.03 -0.98
CA THR A 40 -1.74 14.04 0.09
C THR A 40 -0.39 14.07 0.81
N ASN A 41 -0.38 13.63 2.05
CA ASN A 41 0.82 13.44 2.84
C ASN A 41 0.68 12.17 3.69
N LEU A 42 1.79 11.70 4.25
CA LEU A 42 1.79 10.47 5.08
C LEU A 42 0.84 10.53 6.29
N GLU A 43 0.53 11.71 6.80
CA GLU A 43 -0.32 11.87 7.99
C GLU A 43 -1.82 11.80 7.67
N ALA A 44 -2.19 12.28 6.48
CA ALA A 44 -3.54 12.25 5.94
C ALA A 44 -3.86 10.92 5.22
N ASP A 45 -2.85 10.09 5.00
CA ASP A 45 -2.99 8.83 4.28
C ASP A 45 -3.22 7.66 5.24
N ASP A 46 -4.45 7.15 5.23
CA ASP A 46 -4.82 5.93 5.96
C ASP A 46 -4.33 4.64 5.26
N THR A 47 -3.73 4.74 4.06
CA THR A 47 -3.23 3.66 3.17
C THR A 47 -3.30 2.26 3.75
N ASN A 48 -4.41 1.56 3.55
CA ASN A 48 -4.52 0.12 3.84
C ASN A 48 -5.02 -0.60 2.59
N TRP A 49 -4.13 -0.77 1.61
CA TRP A 49 -4.50 -1.47 0.38
C TRP A 49 -3.33 -2.24 -0.21
N ALA A 50 -3.65 -3.20 -1.06
CA ALA A 50 -2.69 -4.02 -1.78
C ALA A 50 -3.06 -4.11 -3.25
N VAL A 51 -2.06 -4.15 -4.12
CA VAL A 51 -2.26 -4.49 -5.53
C VAL A 51 -1.50 -5.75 -5.90
N SER A 52 -2.09 -6.57 -6.77
CA SER A 52 -1.43 -7.75 -7.33
C SER A 52 -0.29 -7.38 -8.28
N ASP A 53 0.80 -8.14 -8.24
CA ASP A 53 1.92 -8.02 -9.17
C ASP A 53 2.35 -9.41 -9.69
N PRO A 54 2.10 -9.76 -10.96
CA PRO A 54 1.22 -9.10 -11.92
C PRO A 54 -0.26 -9.38 -11.65
N GLY A 55 -1.18 -8.54 -12.17
CA GLY A 55 -2.62 -8.80 -12.17
C GLY A 55 -3.45 -7.52 -12.15
N SER A 56 -4.78 -7.64 -12.04
CA SER A 56 -5.72 -6.51 -12.02
C SER A 56 -6.55 -6.46 -10.73
N VAL A 57 -5.99 -6.96 -9.63
CA VAL A 57 -6.66 -7.01 -8.32
C VAL A 57 -6.15 -5.91 -7.41
N ILE A 58 -7.08 -5.18 -6.81
CA ILE A 58 -6.85 -4.24 -5.70
C ILE A 58 -7.60 -4.78 -4.50
N CYS A 59 -6.97 -4.77 -3.34
CA CYS A 59 -7.60 -5.13 -2.08
C CYS A 59 -7.53 -3.94 -1.12
N HIS A 60 -8.64 -3.61 -0.47
CA HIS A 60 -8.64 -2.76 0.72
C HIS A 60 -8.61 -3.66 1.97
N VAL A 61 -7.79 -3.31 2.95
CA VAL A 61 -7.63 -4.07 4.20
C VAL A 61 -8.13 -3.19 5.35
N ASP A 62 -8.92 -3.77 6.25
CA ASP A 62 -9.48 -3.05 7.40
C ASP A 62 -8.43 -2.67 8.44
N LYS A 63 -7.33 -3.42 8.50
CA LYS A 63 -6.22 -3.21 9.42
C LYS A 63 -4.94 -2.85 8.66
N PRO A 64 -4.20 -1.82 9.12
CA PRO A 64 -2.89 -1.51 8.59
C PRO A 64 -1.92 -2.66 8.81
N TYR A 65 -0.96 -2.75 7.89
CA TYR A 65 0.18 -3.63 8.10
C TYR A 65 1.13 -2.97 9.09
N PHE A 66 1.53 -3.67 10.15
CA PHE A 66 2.56 -3.21 11.08
C PHE A 66 3.67 -4.25 11.17
N LYS A 67 4.90 -3.82 11.47
CA LYS A 67 6.00 -4.78 11.70
C LYS A 67 5.67 -5.75 12.85
N ASN A 68 5.00 -5.22 13.88
CA ASN A 68 4.52 -5.97 15.03
C ASN A 68 2.99 -5.93 15.02
N GLN A 69 2.35 -6.94 14.43
CA GLN A 69 0.89 -7.06 14.43
C GLN A 69 0.38 -7.82 15.66
N SER A 70 -0.72 -7.35 16.23
CA SER A 70 -1.51 -8.10 17.18
C SER A 70 -2.17 -9.30 16.49
N LYS A 71 -2.30 -10.42 17.21
CA LYS A 71 -3.05 -11.59 16.72
C LYS A 71 -4.55 -11.34 16.88
N GLU A 72 -5.12 -10.60 15.95
CA GLU A 72 -6.55 -10.28 15.89
C GLU A 72 -7.13 -10.60 14.51
N PRO A 73 -8.46 -10.81 14.41
CA PRO A 73 -9.12 -10.95 13.12
C PRO A 73 -8.97 -9.67 12.27
N ALA A 74 -8.80 -9.85 10.97
CA ALA A 74 -8.76 -8.80 9.97
C ALA A 74 -9.46 -9.27 8.68
N MET A 75 -9.89 -8.33 7.85
CA MET A 75 -10.61 -8.58 6.61
C MET A 75 -10.00 -7.77 5.46
N ALA A 76 -9.99 -8.38 4.27
CA ALA A 76 -9.70 -7.66 3.04
C ALA A 76 -10.85 -7.84 2.04
N ILE A 77 -11.22 -6.75 1.37
CA ILE A 77 -12.14 -6.76 0.24
C ILE A 77 -11.32 -6.56 -1.01
N CYS A 78 -11.34 -7.53 -1.92
CA CYS A 78 -10.58 -7.50 -3.17
C CYS A 78 -11.51 -7.37 -4.38
N ILE A 79 -11.14 -6.51 -5.31
CA ILE A 79 -11.85 -6.26 -6.56
C ILE A 79 -10.89 -6.54 -7.72
N GLU A 80 -11.33 -7.35 -8.68
CA GLU A 80 -10.63 -7.54 -9.96
C GLU A 80 -11.27 -6.64 -11.02
N ASN A 81 -10.58 -5.56 -11.37
CA ASN A 81 -11.04 -4.61 -12.38
C ASN A 81 -9.84 -3.86 -12.96
N ASN A 82 -9.69 -3.91 -14.29
CA ASN A 82 -8.51 -3.36 -14.96
C ASN A 82 -8.42 -1.83 -14.87
N ASP A 83 -9.55 -1.13 -14.94
CA ASP A 83 -9.56 0.34 -14.96
C ASP A 83 -9.21 0.89 -13.56
N ILE A 84 -9.83 0.32 -12.52
CA ILE A 84 -9.49 0.63 -11.13
C ILE A 84 -8.04 0.25 -10.85
N PHE A 85 -7.60 -0.91 -11.33
CA PHE A 85 -6.23 -1.37 -11.10
C PHE A 85 -5.23 -0.42 -11.71
N THR A 86 -5.46 0.02 -12.95
CA THR A 86 -4.57 0.94 -13.66
C THR A 86 -4.40 2.22 -12.85
N ARG A 87 -5.50 2.78 -12.32
CA ARG A 87 -5.44 3.99 -11.51
C ARG A 87 -4.67 3.80 -10.20
N PHE A 88 -4.91 2.70 -9.50
CA PHE A 88 -4.15 2.38 -8.27
C PHE A 88 -2.69 2.06 -8.56
N ASN A 89 -2.39 1.48 -9.72
CA ASN A 89 -1.03 1.17 -10.14
C ASN A 89 -0.21 2.45 -10.46
N GLU A 90 -0.85 3.48 -11.00
CA GLU A 90 -0.23 4.81 -11.15
C GLU A 90 0.12 5.45 -9.80
N ILE A 91 -0.79 5.34 -8.83
CA ILE A 91 -0.56 5.84 -7.46
C ILE A 91 0.54 5.00 -6.78
N ALA A 92 0.50 3.69 -6.95
CA ALA A 92 1.48 2.72 -6.44
C ALA A 92 2.92 3.00 -6.90
N ALA A 93 3.10 3.61 -8.08
CA ALA A 93 4.41 4.00 -8.60
C ALA A 93 5.02 5.20 -7.85
N GLN A 94 4.20 6.01 -7.17
CA GLN A 94 4.65 7.13 -6.34
C GLN A 94 5.16 6.62 -4.99
N VAL A 95 6.36 6.04 -4.97
CA VAL A 95 6.95 5.47 -3.76
C VAL A 95 7.90 6.48 -3.11
N GLU A 96 7.84 6.60 -1.78
CA GLU A 96 8.81 7.39 -1.02
C GLU A 96 10.23 6.83 -1.24
N ASN A 97 11.18 7.69 -1.62
CA ASN A 97 12.59 7.32 -1.67
C ASN A 97 13.08 7.03 -0.26
N CYS A 98 13.40 5.77 0.02
CA CYS A 98 13.98 5.41 1.31
C CYS A 98 15.43 5.89 1.40
N PRO A 99 15.81 6.61 2.47
CA PRO A 99 17.19 6.99 2.72
C PRO A 99 18.11 5.81 3.07
#